data_AF-A0A373WDB4-F1
#
_entry.id   AF-A0A373WDB4-F1
#
_cell.length_a   1.000
_cell.length_b   1.000
_cell.length_c   1.000
_cell.angle_alpha   90.00
_cell.angle_beta   90.00
_cell.angle_gamma   90.00
#
_symmetry.space_group_name_H-M   'P 1'
#
loop_
_entity.id
_entity.type
_entity.pdbx_description
1 polymer ?
#
loop_
_entity_poly.entity_id
_entity_poly.type
_entity_poly.pdbx_seq_one_letter_code
_entity_poly.pdbx_strand_id
1 'polypeptide(L)'
;MGLRYRKSINLGGGFRINLSKSGIGYSWGVKGYRVTKTAKGTKRTTASIPGTGISYVHESSKNNKSQSENRYPKSIDNNHYDTQNIINNVATAMVSEGLEDMLASASKTLKINKVSTIGLLISIICGFIFPAMFLFTAIFLALKIYVKTKGTIDLDYSIDEDQKSIVDERMKPMIKITQCTKVWRIMQTSKVIDKKYTSGASNTVNRTDCQTSTKAPFPFKANIQVASFKAGNETLLFMPDKLFIMQGSKIGALNYSDISSNKYTTRFVESGNVPRDAQIVDKTWRYVNKSGGPDRRFKDNRELPICLYGKLELHSRSGLNTVIMYSNAKINN
;
A
#
# COMPACT_ATOMS: atom_id res chain seq x y z
N MET A 1 39.52 31.41 -23.06
CA MET A 1 38.28 32.23 -23.12
C MET A 1 37.28 31.55 -24.03
N GLY A 2 36.08 31.19 -23.54
CA GLY A 2 35.11 30.42 -24.33
C GLY A 2 34.25 31.31 -25.22
N LEU A 3 34.22 31.05 -26.53
CA LEU A 3 33.28 31.68 -27.46
C LEU A 3 31.83 31.42 -27.00
N ARG A 4 31.05 32.49 -26.80
CA ARG A 4 29.64 32.43 -26.41
C ARG A 4 28.77 32.78 -27.61
N TYR A 5 28.06 31.79 -28.15
CA TYR A 5 27.07 31.99 -29.20
C TYR A 5 25.65 31.97 -28.61
N ARG A 6 24.89 33.05 -28.85
CA ARG A 6 23.45 33.13 -28.58
C ARG A 6 22.78 33.88 -29.73
N LYS A 7 21.76 33.29 -30.36
CA LYS A 7 20.94 33.93 -31.38
C LYS A 7 19.47 33.84 -30.99
N SER A 8 18.74 34.94 -31.07
CA SER A 8 17.28 34.97 -30.86
C SER A 8 16.61 35.33 -32.18
N ILE A 9 15.63 34.53 -32.60
CA ILE A 9 14.88 34.73 -33.85
C ILE A 9 13.41 34.94 -33.46
N ASN A 10 12.83 36.03 -33.95
CA ASN A 10 11.40 36.32 -33.78
C ASN A 10 10.66 35.78 -35.01
N LEU A 11 9.67 34.92 -34.79
CA LEU A 11 8.91 34.27 -35.88
C LEU A 11 7.53 34.90 -36.09
N GLY A 12 7.20 35.99 -35.38
CA GLY A 12 5.88 36.63 -35.44
C GLY A 12 4.85 35.92 -34.56
N GLY A 13 3.63 36.47 -34.45
CA GLY A 13 2.52 35.85 -33.72
C GLY A 13 2.77 35.56 -32.23
N GLY A 14 3.68 36.29 -31.59
CA GLY A 14 4.07 36.06 -30.19
C GLY A 14 5.07 34.93 -29.96
N PHE A 15 5.61 34.32 -31.02
CA PHE A 15 6.56 33.21 -30.96
C PHE A 15 8.01 33.64 -31.20
N ARG A 16 8.94 33.17 -30.35
CA ARG A 16 10.39 33.44 -30.44
C ARG A 16 11.19 32.17 -30.16
N ILE A 17 12.31 31.99 -30.86
CA ILE A 17 13.26 30.90 -30.63
C ILE A 17 14.59 31.48 -30.16
N ASN A 18 15.17 30.90 -29.12
CA ASN A 18 16.51 31.21 -28.60
C ASN A 18 17.45 30.02 -28.85
N LEU A 19 18.46 30.21 -29.69
CA LEU A 19 19.53 29.24 -29.92
C LEU A 19 20.74 29.60 -29.05
N SER A 20 21.31 28.61 -28.36
CA SER A 20 22.46 28.74 -27.47
C SER A 20 23.35 27.50 -27.52
N LYS A 21 24.56 27.57 -26.97
CA LYS A 21 25.44 26.38 -26.81
C LYS A 21 24.78 25.23 -26.03
N SER A 22 23.86 25.53 -25.10
CA SER A 22 23.11 24.52 -24.34
C SER A 22 21.91 23.92 -25.09
N GLY A 23 21.66 24.33 -26.34
CA GLY A 23 20.54 23.88 -27.17
C GLY A 23 19.52 24.97 -27.49
N ILE A 24 18.36 24.54 -27.96
CA ILE A 24 17.26 25.39 -28.45
C ILE A 24 16.21 25.58 -27.35
N GLY A 25 15.88 26.84 -27.06
CA GLY A 25 14.71 27.22 -26.27
C GLY A 25 13.69 27.95 -27.15
N TYR A 26 12.43 27.97 -26.73
CA TYR A 26 11.37 28.71 -27.40
C TYR A 26 10.49 29.43 -26.39
N SER A 27 9.87 30.54 -26.80
CA SER A 27 8.83 31.20 -26.04
C SER A 27 7.66 31.54 -26.95
N TRP A 28 6.47 31.42 -26.42
CA TRP A 28 5.23 31.76 -27.10
C TRP A 28 4.30 32.48 -26.13
N GLY A 29 3.66 33.56 -26.55
CA GLY A 29 2.64 34.21 -25.74
C GLY A 29 2.01 35.45 -26.35
N VAL A 30 0.85 35.79 -25.81
CA VAL A 30 0.07 37.00 -26.09
C VAL A 30 0.05 37.91 -24.85
N LYS A 31 -0.51 39.11 -24.97
CA LYS A 31 -0.64 40.04 -23.83
C LYS A 31 -1.51 39.37 -22.76
N GLY A 32 -0.92 39.04 -21.60
CA GLY A 32 -1.59 38.36 -20.51
C GLY A 32 -1.23 36.88 -20.31
N TYR A 33 -0.62 36.21 -21.30
CA TYR A 33 -0.21 34.81 -21.15
C TYR A 33 1.03 34.47 -21.97
N ARG A 34 2.06 33.92 -21.32
CA ARG A 34 3.33 33.55 -21.98
C ARG A 34 3.91 32.28 -21.41
N VAL A 35 4.34 31.38 -22.29
CA VAL A 35 5.07 30.15 -21.98
C VAL A 35 6.47 30.25 -22.56
N THR A 36 7.48 29.97 -21.75
CA THR A 36 8.90 29.96 -22.13
C THR A 36 9.52 28.62 -21.75
N LYS A 37 10.17 27.96 -22.70
CA LYS A 37 10.98 26.76 -22.46
C LYS A 37 12.43 27.06 -22.81
N THR A 38 13.33 26.90 -21.84
CA THR A 38 14.76 27.08 -22.07
C THR A 38 15.41 25.79 -22.56
N ALA A 39 16.58 25.92 -23.18
CA ALA A 39 17.38 24.78 -23.65
C ALA A 39 17.79 23.82 -22.51
N LYS A 40 17.87 24.32 -21.26
CA LYS A 40 18.15 23.53 -20.05
C LYS A 40 16.94 22.75 -19.52
N GLY A 41 15.80 22.80 -20.21
CA GLY A 41 14.59 22.06 -19.86
C GLY A 41 13.66 22.77 -18.87
N THR A 42 13.99 24.00 -18.45
CA THR A 42 13.11 24.79 -17.59
C THR A 42 11.94 25.35 -18.38
N LYS A 43 10.71 25.10 -17.91
CA LYS A 43 9.47 25.66 -18.44
C LYS A 43 8.94 26.72 -17.47
N ARG A 44 8.74 27.94 -17.94
CA ARG A 44 8.12 29.05 -17.21
C ARG A 44 6.81 29.44 -17.89
N THR A 45 5.72 29.42 -17.15
CA THR A 45 4.41 29.92 -17.58
C THR A 45 4.06 31.15 -16.76
N THR A 46 3.68 32.22 -17.45
CA THR A 46 3.27 33.50 -16.86
C THR A 46 1.86 33.82 -17.32
N ALA A 47 0.95 34.06 -16.38
CA ALA A 47 -0.40 34.55 -16.62
C ALA A 47 -0.57 35.87 -15.88
N SER A 48 -1.14 36.90 -16.53
CA SER A 48 -1.33 38.22 -15.93
C SER A 48 -2.60 38.86 -16.46
N ILE A 49 -3.35 39.55 -15.61
CA ILE A 49 -4.54 40.29 -16.03
C ILE A 49 -4.12 41.71 -16.42
N PRO A 50 -4.24 42.12 -17.71
CA PRO A 50 -3.80 43.43 -18.17
C PRO A 50 -4.51 44.57 -17.41
N GLY A 51 -3.77 45.59 -16.98
CA GLY A 51 -4.34 46.78 -16.31
C GLY A 51 -4.58 46.64 -14.80
N THR A 52 -4.43 45.45 -14.21
CA THR A 52 -4.68 45.21 -12.77
C THR A 52 -3.42 45.03 -11.92
N GLY A 53 -2.25 44.86 -12.56
CA GLY A 53 -0.98 44.56 -11.87
C GLY A 53 -0.86 43.12 -11.34
N ILE A 54 -1.91 42.30 -11.46
CA ILE A 54 -1.93 40.92 -10.95
C ILE A 54 -1.25 39.98 -11.95
N SER A 55 -0.23 39.24 -11.48
CA SER A 55 0.46 38.22 -12.28
C SER A 55 0.80 36.98 -11.47
N TYR A 56 0.73 35.82 -12.13
CA TYR A 56 1.12 34.52 -11.62
C TYR A 56 2.23 33.93 -12.50
N VAL A 57 3.34 33.55 -11.89
CA VAL A 57 4.48 32.93 -12.58
C VAL A 57 4.74 31.57 -11.98
N HIS A 58 4.71 30.53 -12.81
CA HIS A 58 5.04 29.17 -12.42
C HIS A 58 6.25 28.69 -13.22
N GLU A 59 7.29 28.23 -12.52
CA GLU A 59 8.52 27.73 -13.12
C GLU A 59 8.77 26.27 -12.72
N SER A 60 8.98 25.41 -13.70
CA SER A 60 9.35 24.01 -13.51
C SER A 60 10.66 23.73 -14.21
N SER A 61 11.70 23.44 -13.44
CA SER A 61 12.96 22.91 -13.97
C SER A 61 12.89 21.38 -14.07
N LYS A 62 13.38 20.84 -15.18
CA LYS A 62 13.62 19.40 -15.29
C LYS A 62 14.87 19.08 -14.46
N ASN A 63 14.70 18.72 -13.19
CA ASN A 63 15.76 18.07 -12.44
C ASN A 63 16.10 16.78 -13.19
N ASN A 64 17.33 16.69 -13.71
CA ASN A 64 17.92 15.42 -14.11
C ASN A 64 18.08 14.59 -12.83
N LYS A 65 17.00 13.93 -12.42
CA LYS A 65 17.04 12.80 -11.50
C LYS A 65 17.74 11.69 -12.25
N SER A 66 19.05 11.58 -12.05
CA SER A 66 19.75 10.30 -12.11
C SER A 66 18.87 9.30 -11.36
N GLN A 67 18.51 8.25 -12.05
CA GLN A 67 17.67 7.15 -11.58
C GLN A 67 18.39 6.43 -10.45
N SER A 68 18.33 7.04 -9.26
CA SER A 68 18.54 6.37 -7.98
C SER A 68 17.16 5.94 -7.52
N GLU A 69 17.10 4.67 -7.13
CA GLU A 69 15.93 3.97 -6.60
C GLU A 69 15.05 4.87 -5.74
N ASN A 70 13.73 4.62 -5.75
CA ASN A 70 12.76 5.22 -4.84
C ASN A 70 13.12 4.97 -3.37
N ARG A 71 14.11 5.70 -2.85
CA ARG A 71 14.18 6.06 -1.45
C ARG A 71 13.33 7.31 -1.33
N TYR A 72 12.13 7.15 -0.79
CA TYR A 72 11.53 8.22 0.02
C TYR A 72 12.66 8.85 0.85
N PRO A 73 12.76 10.19 0.96
CA PRO A 73 13.64 10.75 1.96
C PRO A 73 13.07 10.30 3.31
N LYS A 74 13.63 9.20 3.85
CA LYS A 74 13.59 8.94 5.29
C LYS A 74 14.18 10.21 5.88
N SER A 75 13.36 11.02 6.53
CA SER A 75 13.85 11.81 7.65
C SER A 75 14.78 10.87 8.42
N ILE A 76 16.04 11.26 8.62
CA ILE A 76 16.95 10.45 9.42
C ILE A 76 16.33 10.46 10.82
N ASP A 77 15.60 9.40 11.12
CA ASP A 77 15.01 9.16 12.42
C ASP A 77 16.18 8.70 13.29
N ASN A 78 16.86 9.67 13.91
CA ASN A 78 18.05 9.45 14.71
C ASN A 78 17.79 8.57 15.94
N ASN A 79 16.52 8.26 16.26
CA ASN A 79 16.17 7.49 17.45
C ASN A 79 15.98 5.99 17.17
N HIS A 80 16.10 5.55 15.91
CA HIS A 80 15.86 4.16 15.52
C HIS A 80 17.08 3.55 14.82
N TYR A 81 17.37 2.30 15.14
CA TYR A 81 18.42 1.49 14.51
C TYR A 81 17.91 0.07 14.25
N ASP A 82 18.71 -0.74 13.53
CA ASP A 82 18.37 -2.14 13.19
C ASP A 82 16.94 -2.27 12.63
N THR A 83 16.64 -1.44 11.64
CA THR A 83 15.30 -1.38 11.04
C THR A 83 15.13 -2.51 10.04
N GLN A 84 14.18 -3.39 10.33
CA GLN A 84 13.87 -4.56 9.50
C GLN A 84 12.49 -4.40 8.86
N ASN A 85 12.44 -4.54 7.54
CA ASN A 85 11.19 -4.55 6.79
C ASN A 85 10.68 -5.99 6.68
N ILE A 86 9.42 -6.21 7.06
CA ILE A 86 8.75 -7.50 7.00
C ILE A 86 7.97 -7.53 5.69
N ILE A 87 8.61 -8.06 4.65
CA ILE A 87 8.08 -8.10 3.29
C ILE A 87 8.03 -9.55 2.82
N ASN A 88 6.93 -9.93 2.18
CA ASN A 88 6.80 -11.23 1.52
C ASN A 88 7.57 -11.23 0.20
N ASN A 89 8.09 -12.39 -0.18
CA ASN A 89 8.57 -12.59 -1.55
C ASN A 89 7.39 -12.44 -2.56
N VAL A 90 7.70 -12.43 -3.85
CA VAL A 90 6.69 -12.34 -4.91
C VAL A 90 5.75 -13.54 -4.81
N ALA A 91 4.44 -13.29 -4.82
CA ALA A 91 3.42 -14.34 -4.66
C ALA A 91 3.57 -15.47 -5.69
N THR A 92 4.01 -15.18 -6.92
CA THR A 92 4.24 -16.21 -7.96
C THR A 92 5.39 -17.17 -7.67
N ALA A 93 6.25 -16.88 -6.68
CA ALA A 93 7.28 -17.80 -6.21
C ALA A 93 6.76 -18.77 -5.13
N MET A 94 5.55 -18.52 -4.62
CA MET A 94 4.89 -19.31 -3.58
C MET A 94 3.77 -20.12 -4.22
N VAL A 95 4.13 -21.13 -5.01
CA VAL A 95 3.16 -21.96 -5.74
C VAL A 95 3.30 -23.39 -5.24
N SER A 96 2.19 -23.94 -4.76
CA SER A 96 2.08 -25.37 -4.43
C SER A 96 1.82 -26.16 -5.70
N GLU A 97 2.35 -27.39 -5.77
CA GLU A 97 2.15 -28.29 -6.92
C GLU A 97 0.65 -28.50 -7.21
N GLY A 98 0.30 -28.46 -8.50
CA GLY A 98 -1.04 -28.76 -9.00
C GLY A 98 -2.01 -27.58 -9.01
N LEU A 99 -1.59 -26.39 -8.57
CA LEU A 99 -2.41 -25.16 -8.58
C LEU A 99 -1.95 -24.13 -9.62
N GLU A 100 -0.95 -24.45 -10.43
CA GLU A 100 -0.30 -23.53 -11.36
C GLU A 100 -1.32 -22.94 -12.35
N ASP A 101 -2.11 -23.80 -12.99
CA ASP A 101 -3.09 -23.39 -14.01
C ASP A 101 -4.25 -22.58 -13.43
N MET A 102 -4.70 -22.96 -12.23
CA MET A 102 -5.75 -22.23 -11.52
C MET A 102 -5.26 -20.84 -11.10
N LEU A 103 -4.06 -20.75 -10.52
CA LEU A 103 -3.44 -19.48 -10.11
C LEU A 103 -3.11 -18.60 -11.31
N ALA A 104 -2.65 -19.20 -12.42
CA ALA A 104 -2.41 -18.48 -13.66
C ALA A 104 -3.71 -17.89 -14.22
N SER A 105 -4.79 -18.67 -14.23
CA SER A 105 -6.14 -18.22 -14.63
C SER A 105 -6.66 -17.11 -13.74
N ALA A 106 -6.52 -17.25 -12.42
CA ALA A 106 -6.87 -16.24 -11.43
C ALA A 106 -6.09 -14.93 -11.64
N SER A 107 -4.79 -15.03 -11.90
CA SER A 107 -3.92 -13.88 -12.18
C SER A 107 -4.33 -13.16 -13.47
N LYS A 108 -4.71 -13.92 -14.50
CA LYS A 108 -5.18 -13.40 -15.79
C LYS A 108 -6.50 -12.66 -15.61
N THR A 109 -7.46 -13.24 -14.89
CA THR A 109 -8.72 -12.58 -14.52
C THR A 109 -8.46 -11.23 -13.84
N LEU A 110 -7.56 -11.16 -12.87
CA LEU A 110 -7.22 -9.91 -12.18
C LEU A 110 -6.58 -8.87 -13.11
N LYS A 111 -5.69 -9.30 -14.01
CA LYS A 111 -5.08 -8.42 -15.02
C LYS A 111 -6.16 -7.84 -15.94
N ILE A 112 -7.06 -8.67 -16.46
CA ILE A 112 -8.13 -8.21 -17.35
C ILE A 112 -9.12 -7.31 -16.59
N ASN A 113 -9.44 -7.61 -15.32
CA ASN A 113 -10.26 -6.72 -14.48
C ASN A 113 -9.60 -5.34 -14.29
N LYS A 114 -8.27 -5.31 -14.09
CA LYS A 114 -7.52 -4.05 -13.96
C LYS A 114 -7.51 -3.27 -15.28
N VAL A 115 -7.25 -3.95 -16.40
CA VAL A 115 -7.26 -3.36 -17.74
C VAL A 115 -8.64 -2.81 -18.09
N SER A 116 -9.71 -3.57 -17.83
CA SER A 116 -11.08 -3.09 -18.08
C SER A 116 -11.43 -1.87 -17.24
N THR A 117 -11.00 -1.82 -15.97
CA THR A 117 -11.24 -0.66 -15.10
C THR A 117 -10.47 0.58 -15.56
N ILE A 118 -9.19 0.43 -15.94
CA ILE A 118 -8.38 1.53 -16.45
C ILE A 118 -8.90 2.00 -17.82
N GLY A 119 -9.20 1.06 -18.72
CA GLY A 119 -9.76 1.36 -20.04
C GLY A 119 -11.09 2.10 -19.96
N LEU A 120 -11.97 1.69 -19.04
CA LEU A 120 -13.23 2.39 -18.77
C LEU A 120 -13.00 3.83 -18.30
N LEU A 121 -12.07 4.06 -17.35
CA LEU A 121 -11.76 5.41 -16.88
C LEU A 121 -11.17 6.29 -17.99
N ILE A 122 -10.23 5.77 -18.77
CA ILE A 122 -9.58 6.52 -19.86
C ILE A 122 -10.60 6.86 -20.95
N SER A 123 -11.43 5.90 -21.36
CA SER A 123 -12.43 6.11 -22.41
C SER A 123 -13.49 7.13 -22.00
N ILE A 124 -13.90 7.16 -20.72
CA ILE A 124 -14.81 8.20 -20.20
C ILE A 124 -14.15 9.59 -20.25
N ILE A 125 -12.92 9.72 -19.74
CA ILE A 125 -12.22 11.02 -19.68
C ILE A 125 -11.97 11.55 -21.11
N CYS A 126 -11.52 10.69 -22.01
CA CYS A 126 -11.28 11.06 -23.41
C CYS A 126 -12.58 11.30 -24.19
N GLY A 127 -13.70 10.70 -23.78
CA GLY A 127 -15.03 10.91 -24.38
C GLY A 127 -15.48 12.38 -24.38
N PHE A 128 -15.08 13.15 -23.36
CA PHE A 128 -15.36 14.59 -23.31
C PHE A 128 -14.59 15.42 -24.34
N ILE A 129 -13.46 14.89 -24.86
CA ILE A 129 -12.64 15.55 -25.90
C ILE A 129 -13.02 15.00 -27.28
N PHE A 130 -13.22 13.69 -27.39
CA PHE A 130 -13.54 12.98 -28.61
C PHE A 130 -14.76 12.06 -28.38
N PRO A 131 -15.98 12.47 -28.78
CA PRO A 131 -17.21 11.71 -28.48
C PRO A 131 -17.22 10.26 -28.98
N ALA A 132 -16.49 9.94 -30.05
CA ALA A 132 -16.35 8.56 -30.53
C ALA A 132 -15.76 7.59 -29.48
N MET A 133 -15.04 8.10 -28.48
CA MET A 133 -14.46 7.28 -27.41
C MET A 133 -15.50 6.64 -26.49
N PHE A 134 -16.75 7.12 -26.49
CA PHE A 134 -17.85 6.47 -25.76
C PHE A 134 -18.20 5.07 -26.31
N LEU A 135 -17.82 4.72 -27.54
CA LEU A 135 -17.97 3.34 -28.01
C LEU A 135 -17.05 2.38 -27.25
N PHE A 136 -15.82 2.82 -26.92
CA PHE A 136 -14.89 2.01 -26.14
C PHE A 136 -15.32 1.86 -24.68
N THR A 137 -16.07 2.82 -24.12
CA THR A 137 -16.60 2.68 -22.74
C THR A 137 -17.55 1.47 -22.66
N ALA A 138 -18.42 1.29 -23.66
CA ALA A 138 -19.31 0.14 -23.75
C ALA A 138 -18.54 -1.18 -23.87
N ILE A 139 -17.48 -1.22 -24.67
CA ILE A 139 -16.61 -2.41 -24.81
C ILE A 139 -15.93 -2.76 -23.47
N PHE A 140 -15.33 -1.77 -22.79
CA PHE A 140 -14.68 -2.03 -21.51
C PHE A 140 -15.68 -2.36 -20.39
N LEU A 141 -16.89 -1.84 -20.45
CA LEU A 141 -17.97 -2.20 -19.54
C LEU A 141 -18.41 -3.66 -19.76
N ALA A 142 -18.61 -4.07 -21.02
CA ALA A 142 -18.93 -5.45 -21.37
C ALA A 142 -17.81 -6.42 -20.93
N LEU A 143 -16.54 -6.04 -21.16
CA LEU A 143 -15.39 -6.80 -20.68
C LEU A 143 -15.38 -6.92 -19.15
N LYS A 144 -15.70 -5.85 -18.43
CA LYS A 144 -15.77 -5.84 -16.96
C LYS A 144 -16.87 -6.77 -16.45
N ILE A 145 -18.03 -6.78 -17.10
CA ILE A 145 -19.14 -7.69 -16.77
C ILE A 145 -18.71 -9.13 -17.04
N TYR A 146 -18.15 -9.42 -18.21
CA TYR A 146 -17.65 -10.75 -18.56
C TYR A 146 -16.63 -11.29 -17.54
N VAL A 147 -15.67 -10.46 -17.14
CA VAL A 147 -14.66 -10.84 -16.14
C VAL A 147 -15.28 -11.11 -14.77
N LYS A 148 -16.35 -10.40 -14.40
CA LYS A 148 -17.06 -10.60 -13.14
C LYS A 148 -18.00 -11.80 -13.14
N THR A 149 -18.46 -12.26 -14.29
CA THR A 149 -19.39 -13.39 -14.41
C THR A 149 -18.71 -14.70 -14.80
N LYS A 150 -17.67 -14.65 -15.64
CA LYS A 150 -16.96 -15.83 -16.16
C LYS A 150 -15.53 -15.96 -15.67
N GLY A 151 -14.93 -14.88 -15.16
CA GLY A 151 -13.57 -14.90 -14.62
C GLY A 151 -13.48 -15.36 -13.16
N THR A 152 -14.62 -15.57 -12.49
CA THR A 152 -14.66 -16.08 -11.12
C THR A 152 -14.28 -17.54 -11.06
N ILE A 153 -13.47 -17.90 -10.07
CA ILE A 153 -13.05 -19.27 -9.81
C ILE A 153 -13.83 -19.75 -8.58
N ASP A 154 -14.69 -20.74 -8.82
CA ASP A 154 -15.47 -21.39 -7.77
C ASP A 154 -14.59 -22.45 -7.10
N LEU A 155 -14.40 -22.31 -5.79
CA LEU A 155 -13.70 -23.23 -4.90
C LEU A 155 -14.76 -23.98 -4.11
N ASP A 156 -15.23 -25.08 -4.69
CA ASP A 156 -16.27 -25.93 -4.11
C ASP A 156 -15.66 -27.01 -3.24
N TYR A 157 -15.92 -26.94 -1.94
CA TYR A 157 -15.50 -27.94 -0.97
C TYR A 157 -16.69 -28.86 -0.66
N SER A 158 -16.59 -30.13 -1.07
CA SER A 158 -17.46 -31.22 -0.61
C SER A 158 -16.84 -31.84 0.63
N ILE A 159 -17.32 -31.45 1.81
CA ILE A 159 -16.83 -31.95 3.10
C ILE A 159 -17.85 -32.93 3.65
N ASP A 160 -17.40 -34.16 3.88
CA ASP A 160 -18.21 -35.19 4.53
C ASP A 160 -18.57 -34.77 5.96
N GLU A 161 -19.73 -35.21 6.44
CA GLU A 161 -20.31 -34.71 7.69
C GLU A 161 -19.43 -35.02 8.92
N ASP A 162 -18.68 -36.12 8.88
CA ASP A 162 -17.70 -36.53 9.89
C ASP A 162 -16.42 -35.66 9.87
N GLN A 163 -16.04 -35.11 8.72
CA GLN A 163 -14.85 -34.26 8.55
C GLN A 163 -15.13 -32.77 8.77
N LYS A 164 -16.40 -32.38 8.80
CA LYS A 164 -16.82 -30.98 8.95
C LYS A 164 -16.31 -30.35 10.24
N SER A 165 -16.37 -31.09 11.35
CA SER A 165 -15.88 -30.64 12.66
C SER A 165 -14.38 -30.31 12.63
N ILE A 166 -13.57 -31.14 11.98
CA ILE A 166 -12.12 -30.98 11.86
C ILE A 166 -11.77 -29.73 11.04
N VAL A 167 -12.49 -29.51 9.93
CA VAL A 167 -12.30 -28.31 9.10
C VAL A 167 -12.69 -27.04 9.87
N ASP A 168 -13.82 -27.07 10.56
CA ASP A 168 -14.30 -25.95 11.35
C ASP A 168 -13.33 -25.61 12.49
N GLU A 169 -12.80 -26.62 13.20
CA GLU A 169 -11.79 -26.43 14.24
C GLU A 169 -10.49 -25.81 13.70
N ARG A 170 -10.04 -26.23 12.52
CA ARG A 170 -8.86 -25.65 11.87
C ARG A 170 -9.07 -24.19 11.49
N MET A 171 -10.26 -23.84 11.01
CA MET A 171 -10.59 -22.48 10.55
C MET A 171 -10.95 -21.52 11.69
N LYS A 172 -11.46 -22.06 12.81
CA LYS A 172 -11.96 -21.29 13.97
C LYS A 172 -10.99 -20.22 14.48
N PRO A 173 -9.67 -20.46 14.65
CA PRO A 173 -8.74 -19.43 15.10
C PRO A 173 -8.66 -18.24 14.13
N MET A 174 -8.59 -18.50 12.82
CA MET A 174 -8.49 -17.45 11.82
C MET A 174 -9.79 -16.64 11.73
N ILE A 175 -10.94 -17.33 11.78
CA ILE A 175 -12.25 -16.68 11.79
C ILE A 175 -12.40 -15.80 13.05
N LYS A 176 -11.99 -16.26 14.23
CA LYS A 176 -11.99 -15.45 15.46
C LYS A 176 -11.14 -14.18 15.30
N ILE A 177 -9.98 -14.26 14.66
CA ILE A 177 -9.15 -13.06 14.40
C ILE A 177 -9.90 -12.08 13.47
N THR A 178 -10.65 -12.56 12.48
CA THR A 178 -11.44 -11.66 11.61
C THR A 178 -12.53 -10.89 12.33
N GLN A 179 -13.03 -11.41 13.47
CA GLN A 179 -14.05 -10.80 14.30
C GLN A 179 -13.50 -9.73 15.27
N CYS A 180 -12.18 -9.58 15.38
CA CYS A 180 -11.55 -8.52 16.15
C CYS A 180 -11.92 -7.14 15.61
N THR A 181 -12.10 -6.18 16.50
CA THR A 181 -12.40 -4.78 16.19
C THR A 181 -11.30 -4.16 15.34
N LYS A 182 -10.03 -4.50 15.64
CA LYS A 182 -8.88 -4.08 14.86
C LYS A 182 -7.91 -5.24 14.62
N VAL A 183 -7.51 -5.35 13.37
CA VAL A 183 -6.43 -6.24 12.92
C VAL A 183 -5.45 -5.40 12.13
N TRP A 184 -4.17 -5.66 12.34
CA TRP A 184 -3.06 -4.96 11.72
C TRP A 184 -2.06 -5.94 11.14
N ARG A 185 -1.33 -5.47 10.14
CA ARG A 185 -0.12 -6.14 9.67
C ARG A 185 1.08 -5.30 10.04
N ILE A 186 2.09 -5.92 10.66
CA ILE A 186 3.35 -5.25 10.95
C ILE A 186 4.22 -5.30 9.69
N MET A 187 4.58 -4.12 9.19
CA MET A 187 5.38 -3.95 7.96
C MET A 187 6.85 -3.70 8.26
N GLN A 188 7.15 -3.15 9.44
CA GLN A 188 8.50 -2.80 9.84
C GLN A 188 8.64 -2.88 11.35
N THR A 189 9.80 -3.33 11.80
CA THR A 189 10.21 -3.25 13.22
C THR A 189 11.54 -2.53 13.30
N SER A 190 11.69 -1.66 14.29
CA SER A 190 12.92 -0.89 14.54
C SER A 190 13.24 -0.88 16.03
N LYS A 191 14.52 -1.05 16.39
CA LYS A 191 14.97 -0.88 17.78
C LYS A 191 15.14 0.60 18.08
N VAL A 192 14.89 0.98 19.33
CA VAL A 192 14.92 2.37 19.81
C VAL A 192 16.18 2.63 20.61
N ILE A 193 16.82 3.78 20.39
CA ILE A 193 18.00 4.24 21.14
C ILE A 193 17.55 4.91 22.45
N ASP A 194 16.82 6.02 22.36
CA ASP A 194 16.29 6.77 23.49
C ASP A 194 14.80 6.43 23.72
N LYS A 195 14.57 5.60 24.74
CA LYS A 195 13.24 5.17 25.18
C LYS A 195 12.37 6.31 25.72
N LYS A 196 12.97 7.45 26.08
CA LYS A 196 12.24 8.62 26.57
C LYS A 196 11.16 9.05 25.60
N TYR A 197 11.44 9.04 24.30
CA TYR A 197 10.52 9.53 23.26
C TYR A 197 9.59 8.45 22.70
N THR A 198 9.71 7.21 23.17
CA THR A 198 8.91 6.04 22.74
C THR A 198 8.13 5.42 23.90
N SER A 199 7.84 6.23 24.93
CA SER A 199 7.01 5.82 26.06
C SER A 199 7.56 4.59 26.82
N GLY A 200 8.88 4.42 26.82
CA GLY A 200 9.57 3.30 27.45
C GLY A 200 9.75 2.07 26.55
N ALA A 201 9.21 2.06 25.34
CA ALA A 201 9.31 0.91 24.44
C ALA A 201 10.73 0.75 23.86
N SER A 202 11.25 -0.49 23.88
CA SER A 202 12.53 -0.85 23.27
C SER A 202 12.47 -0.96 21.75
N ASN A 203 11.27 -1.20 21.22
CA ASN A 203 11.04 -1.43 19.80
C ASN A 203 9.81 -0.62 19.36
N THR A 204 9.91 0.00 18.19
CA THR A 204 8.80 0.63 17.50
C THR A 204 8.42 -0.23 16.30
N VAL A 205 7.13 -0.32 16.02
CA VAL A 205 6.61 -1.06 14.86
C VAL A 205 5.82 -0.12 13.96
N ASN A 206 6.00 -0.28 12.66
CA ASN A 206 5.11 0.31 11.67
C ASN A 206 4.06 -0.74 11.30
N ARG A 207 2.79 -0.42 11.51
CA ARG A 207 1.67 -1.33 11.25
C ARG A 207 0.65 -0.69 10.32
N THR A 208 0.01 -1.51 9.48
CA THR A 208 -1.05 -1.08 8.56
C THR A 208 -2.35 -1.78 8.94
N ASP A 209 -3.46 -1.03 8.92
CA ASP A 209 -4.81 -1.57 9.19
C ASP A 209 -5.15 -2.65 8.14
N CYS A 210 -5.64 -3.80 8.61
CA CYS A 210 -6.11 -4.90 7.78
C CYS A 210 -7.62 -4.86 7.65
N GLN A 211 -8.12 -4.93 6.41
CA GLN A 211 -9.54 -5.20 6.15
C GLN A 211 -9.78 -6.71 6.27
N THR A 212 -10.60 -7.10 7.23
CA THR A 212 -10.96 -8.51 7.47
C THR A 212 -12.30 -8.85 6.84
N SER A 213 -12.44 -10.09 6.36
CA SER A 213 -13.69 -10.60 5.77
C SER A 213 -13.78 -12.11 5.98
N THR A 214 -14.99 -12.60 6.20
CA THR A 214 -15.28 -14.05 6.26
C THR A 214 -15.59 -14.67 4.89
N LYS A 215 -15.52 -13.86 3.83
CA LYS A 215 -15.79 -14.23 2.44
C LYS A 215 -14.53 -14.09 1.59
N ALA A 216 -14.41 -14.96 0.58
CA ALA A 216 -13.32 -14.93 -0.38
C ALA A 216 -13.37 -13.65 -1.23
N PRO A 217 -12.24 -12.95 -1.43
CA PRO A 217 -12.16 -11.83 -2.34
C PRO A 217 -12.11 -12.30 -3.81
N PHE A 218 -12.60 -11.46 -4.71
CA PHE A 218 -12.44 -11.68 -6.15
C PHE A 218 -10.96 -11.88 -6.51
N PRO A 219 -10.60 -12.92 -7.29
CA PRO A 219 -11.45 -13.68 -8.22
C PRO A 219 -12.05 -14.96 -7.64
N PHE A 220 -11.85 -15.27 -6.37
CA PHE A 220 -12.30 -16.52 -5.77
C PHE A 220 -13.71 -16.39 -5.19
N LYS A 221 -14.48 -17.47 -5.31
CA LYS A 221 -15.76 -17.66 -4.63
C LYS A 221 -15.73 -19.03 -3.97
N ALA A 222 -15.93 -19.09 -2.66
CA ALA A 222 -15.94 -20.33 -1.90
C ALA A 222 -17.33 -20.57 -1.32
N ASN A 223 -17.74 -21.84 -1.26
CA ASN A 223 -19.00 -22.26 -0.64
C ASN A 223 -18.92 -22.32 0.91
N ILE A 224 -17.71 -22.29 1.47
CA ILE A 224 -17.43 -22.35 2.91
C ILE A 224 -17.01 -20.99 3.49
N GLN A 225 -17.00 -20.89 4.82
CA GLN A 225 -16.48 -19.72 5.53
C GLN A 225 -14.95 -19.71 5.48
N VAL A 226 -14.39 -18.58 5.02
CA VAL A 226 -12.94 -18.40 4.85
C VAL A 226 -12.47 -17.19 5.64
N ALA A 227 -11.17 -17.03 5.86
CA ALA A 227 -10.66 -15.83 6.52
C ALA A 227 -9.76 -15.03 5.57
N SER A 228 -10.18 -13.81 5.23
CA SER A 228 -9.46 -12.90 4.35
C SER A 228 -8.90 -11.72 5.14
N PHE A 229 -7.61 -11.44 4.98
CA PHE A 229 -6.89 -10.32 5.58
C PHE A 229 -6.22 -9.49 4.50
N LYS A 230 -6.77 -8.31 4.21
CA LYS A 230 -6.23 -7.39 3.20
C LYS A 230 -5.48 -6.24 3.84
N ALA A 231 -4.18 -6.15 3.56
CA ALA A 231 -3.28 -5.09 4.02
C ALA A 231 -2.62 -4.41 2.81
N GLY A 232 -3.05 -3.18 2.51
CA GLY A 232 -2.59 -2.46 1.31
C GLY A 232 -2.91 -3.21 0.02
N ASN A 233 -1.86 -3.62 -0.71
CA ASN A 233 -1.97 -4.36 -1.98
C ASN A 233 -1.87 -5.89 -1.80
N GLU A 234 -1.67 -6.36 -0.57
CA GLU A 234 -1.54 -7.78 -0.27
C GLU A 234 -2.81 -8.29 0.42
N THR A 235 -3.29 -9.44 0.01
CA THR A 235 -4.40 -10.13 0.65
C THR A 235 -4.00 -11.56 0.97
N LEU A 236 -4.12 -11.94 2.24
CA LEU A 236 -3.97 -13.31 2.70
C LEU A 236 -5.36 -13.94 2.83
N LEU A 237 -5.56 -15.07 2.18
CA LEU A 237 -6.81 -15.81 2.20
C LEU A 237 -6.54 -17.21 2.76
N PHE A 238 -7.01 -17.45 3.97
CA PHE A 238 -6.93 -18.75 4.63
C PHE A 238 -8.11 -19.61 4.20
N MET A 239 -7.79 -20.74 3.58
CA MET A 239 -8.71 -21.81 3.21
C MET A 239 -8.47 -23.02 4.11
N PRO A 240 -9.35 -24.04 4.17
CA PRO A 240 -9.13 -25.21 5.02
C PRO A 240 -7.83 -26.00 4.75
N ASP A 241 -7.37 -25.97 3.50
CA ASP A 241 -6.26 -26.77 3.00
C ASP A 241 -5.00 -25.93 2.74
N LYS A 242 -5.14 -24.67 2.32
CA LYS A 242 -4.03 -23.82 1.87
C LYS A 242 -4.19 -22.36 2.24
N LEU A 243 -3.06 -21.66 2.26
CA LEU A 243 -2.98 -20.21 2.36
C LEU A 243 -2.76 -19.61 0.97
N PHE A 244 -3.72 -18.82 0.49
CA PHE A 244 -3.58 -18.03 -0.72
C PHE A 244 -3.03 -16.65 -0.42
N ILE A 245 -2.14 -16.17 -1.28
CA ILE A 245 -1.44 -14.89 -1.13
C ILE A 245 -1.64 -14.12 -2.43
N MET A 246 -2.32 -12.97 -2.36
CA MET A 246 -2.60 -12.13 -3.52
C MET A 246 -1.85 -10.81 -3.38
N GLN A 247 -0.94 -10.52 -4.32
CA GLN A 247 -0.21 -9.26 -4.45
C GLN A 247 -0.65 -8.55 -5.73
N GLY A 248 -1.72 -7.75 -5.65
CA GLY A 248 -2.34 -7.15 -6.83
C GLY A 248 -2.88 -8.22 -7.79
N SER A 249 -2.21 -8.44 -8.92
CA SER A 249 -2.57 -9.47 -9.90
C SER A 249 -1.70 -10.73 -9.83
N LYS A 250 -0.72 -10.77 -8.93
CA LYS A 250 0.12 -11.95 -8.70
C LYS A 250 -0.52 -12.76 -7.57
N ILE A 251 -0.63 -14.06 -7.75
CA ILE A 251 -1.26 -14.95 -6.77
C ILE A 251 -0.32 -16.13 -6.53
N GLY A 252 -0.24 -16.53 -5.27
CA GLY A 252 0.43 -17.75 -4.81
C GLY A 252 -0.49 -18.54 -3.89
N ALA A 253 -0.15 -19.81 -3.67
CA ALA A 253 -0.76 -20.70 -2.71
C ALA A 253 0.32 -21.52 -2.01
N LEU A 254 0.24 -21.60 -0.68
CA LEU A 254 1.12 -22.41 0.16
C LEU A 254 0.32 -23.45 0.93
N ASN A 255 0.89 -24.65 1.06
CA ASN A 255 0.39 -25.64 2.00
C ASN A 255 0.68 -25.21 3.43
N TYR A 256 -0.18 -25.60 4.37
CA TYR A 256 0.06 -25.35 5.79
C TYR A 256 1.28 -26.09 6.34
N SER A 257 1.67 -27.22 5.73
CA SER A 257 2.91 -27.95 6.07
C SER A 257 4.16 -27.10 5.88
N ASP A 258 4.13 -26.15 4.95
CA ASP A 258 5.30 -25.36 4.55
C ASP A 258 5.36 -24.03 5.32
N ILE A 259 4.42 -23.81 6.25
CA ILE A 259 4.27 -22.57 7.02
C ILE A 259 4.53 -22.87 8.50
N SER A 260 5.61 -22.30 9.03
CA SER A 260 5.78 -22.22 10.48
C SER A 260 4.92 -21.07 11.01
N SER A 261 4.00 -21.39 11.92
CA SER A 261 3.16 -20.41 12.59
C SER A 261 3.52 -20.30 14.07
N ASN A 262 3.68 -19.07 14.56
CA ASN A 262 3.90 -18.80 15.97
C ASN A 262 2.85 -17.81 16.48
N LYS A 263 2.26 -18.10 17.63
CA LYS A 263 1.18 -17.32 18.23
C LYS A 263 1.57 -16.96 19.65
N TYR A 264 1.55 -15.67 19.96
CA TYR A 264 1.85 -15.19 21.30
C TYR A 264 1.21 -13.82 21.55
N THR A 265 1.15 -13.40 22.81
CA THR A 265 0.65 -12.08 23.21
C THR A 265 1.79 -11.11 23.45
N THR A 266 1.55 -9.83 23.18
CA THR A 266 2.55 -8.77 23.38
C THR A 266 1.92 -7.57 24.10
N ARG A 267 2.72 -6.90 24.93
CA ARG A 267 2.34 -5.62 25.52
C ARG A 267 2.67 -4.51 24.53
N PHE A 268 1.68 -3.70 24.19
CA PHE A 268 1.81 -2.64 23.20
C PHE A 268 1.32 -1.32 23.77
N VAL A 269 2.15 -0.28 23.68
CA VAL A 269 1.79 1.08 24.11
C VAL A 269 0.94 1.72 23.00
N GLU A 270 -0.35 1.95 23.29
CA GLU A 270 -1.26 2.53 22.32
C GLU A 270 -1.29 4.05 22.45
N SER A 271 -0.87 4.75 21.39
CA SER A 271 -0.89 6.21 21.35
C SER A 271 -2.21 6.75 20.80
N GLY A 272 -2.97 5.94 20.05
CA GLY A 272 -4.26 6.29 19.49
C GLY A 272 -5.44 5.86 20.35
N ASN A 273 -6.59 5.68 19.69
CA ASN A 273 -7.77 5.12 20.31
C ASN A 273 -7.59 3.62 20.55
N VAL A 274 -7.82 3.19 21.80
CA VAL A 274 -7.79 1.78 22.17
C VAL A 274 -9.02 1.06 21.61
N PRO A 275 -8.85 -0.09 20.94
CA PRO A 275 -9.98 -0.92 20.51
C PRO A 275 -10.83 -1.38 21.70
N ARG A 276 -12.16 -1.48 21.52
CA ARG A 276 -13.08 -1.84 22.61
C ARG A 276 -12.88 -3.25 23.15
N ASP A 277 -12.35 -4.15 22.33
CA ASP A 277 -12.07 -5.55 22.67
C ASP A 277 -10.63 -5.78 23.15
N ALA A 278 -9.83 -4.72 23.28
CA ALA A 278 -8.47 -4.80 23.80
C ALA A 278 -8.47 -4.80 25.33
N GLN A 279 -7.60 -5.62 25.92
CA GLN A 279 -7.36 -5.61 27.36
C GLN A 279 -6.25 -4.63 27.71
N ILE A 280 -6.55 -3.62 28.51
CA ILE A 280 -5.54 -2.72 29.09
C ILE A 280 -4.92 -3.43 30.29
N VAL A 281 -3.61 -3.66 30.27
CA VAL A 281 -2.88 -4.37 31.33
C VAL A 281 -2.07 -3.45 32.23
N ASP A 282 -1.69 -2.28 31.73
CA ASP A 282 -0.86 -1.32 32.45
C ASP A 282 -0.98 0.05 31.77
N LYS A 283 -0.25 1.05 32.28
CA LYS A 283 -0.16 2.39 31.71
C LYS A 283 1.28 2.91 31.76
N THR A 284 1.63 3.75 30.82
CA THR A 284 2.94 4.43 30.74
C THR A 284 2.76 5.89 30.40
N TRP A 285 3.83 6.67 30.42
CA TRP A 285 3.81 8.07 30.04
C TRP A 285 4.31 8.25 28.63
N ARG A 286 3.77 9.24 27.90
CA ARG A 286 4.26 9.58 26.55
C ARG A 286 5.77 9.79 26.54
N TYR A 287 6.27 10.53 27.54
CA TYR A 287 7.69 10.74 27.79
C TYR A 287 8.10 10.18 29.16
N VAL A 288 9.05 9.25 29.15
CA VAL A 288 9.50 8.56 30.38
C VAL A 288 10.88 9.04 30.83
N ASN A 289 11.08 9.10 32.15
CA ASN A 289 12.40 9.32 32.74
C ASN A 289 13.21 8.00 32.77
N LYS A 290 14.47 8.05 33.26
CA LYS A 290 15.34 6.85 33.34
C LYS A 290 14.77 5.72 34.23
N SER A 291 13.89 6.06 35.16
CA SER A 291 13.23 5.12 36.08
C SER A 291 11.86 4.64 35.57
N GLY A 292 11.43 5.02 34.35
CA GLY A 292 10.16 4.64 33.74
C GLY A 292 8.94 5.49 34.14
N GLY A 293 9.11 6.43 35.07
CA GLY A 293 8.05 7.36 35.49
C GLY A 293 7.90 8.58 34.56
N PRO A 294 6.96 9.50 34.86
CA PRO A 294 6.72 10.68 34.03
C PRO A 294 7.94 11.61 34.02
N ASP A 295 8.41 11.99 32.83
CA ASP A 295 9.35 13.11 32.68
C ASP A 295 8.58 14.44 32.77
N ARG A 296 8.72 15.13 33.91
CA ARG A 296 7.99 16.37 34.23
C ARG A 296 8.47 17.60 33.46
N ARG A 297 9.55 17.50 32.69
CA ARG A 297 10.04 18.60 31.85
C ARG A 297 9.18 18.83 30.61
N PHE A 298 8.39 17.83 30.21
CA PHE A 298 7.48 17.92 29.09
C PHE A 298 6.10 18.36 29.58
N LYS A 299 5.63 19.52 29.08
CA LYS A 299 4.31 20.08 29.43
C LYS A 299 3.16 19.16 28.98
N ASP A 300 3.28 18.54 27.81
CA ASP A 300 2.25 17.69 27.21
C ASP A 300 2.55 16.18 27.34
N ASN A 301 2.85 15.76 28.58
CA ASN A 301 3.15 14.37 28.90
C ASN A 301 1.92 13.63 29.41
N ARG A 302 1.05 13.19 28.49
CA ARG A 302 -0.14 12.39 28.84
C ARG A 302 0.21 10.93 29.14
N GLU A 303 -0.62 10.31 29.95
CA GLU A 303 -0.61 8.86 30.19
C GLU A 303 -1.14 8.11 28.95
N LEU A 304 -0.51 6.99 28.60
CA LEU A 304 -0.82 6.11 27.49
C LEU A 304 -1.10 4.69 28.00
N PRO A 305 -2.17 4.04 27.55
CA PRO A 305 -2.48 2.67 27.95
C PRO A 305 -1.53 1.66 27.30
N ILE A 306 -1.14 0.65 28.08
CA ILE A 306 -0.46 -0.55 27.59
C ILE A 306 -1.52 -1.62 27.39
N CYS A 307 -1.78 -1.96 26.13
CA CYS A 307 -2.74 -2.98 25.74
C CYS A 307 -2.05 -4.33 25.54
N LEU A 308 -2.74 -5.41 25.89
CA LEU A 308 -2.34 -6.76 25.53
C LEU A 308 -2.95 -7.10 24.17
N TYR A 309 -2.10 -7.26 23.16
CA TYR A 309 -2.50 -7.64 21.81
C TYR A 309 -2.00 -9.04 21.47
N GLY A 310 -2.73 -9.76 20.61
CA GLY A 310 -2.27 -11.02 20.04
C GLY A 310 -1.42 -10.78 18.80
N LYS A 311 -0.41 -11.62 18.60
CA LYS A 311 0.43 -11.69 17.41
C LYS A 311 0.40 -13.09 16.82
N LEU A 312 0.34 -13.14 15.49
CA LEU A 312 0.47 -14.33 14.66
C LEU A 312 1.60 -14.08 13.66
N GLU A 313 2.69 -14.82 13.80
CA GLU A 313 3.83 -14.81 12.89
C GLU A 313 3.74 -16.00 11.95
N LEU A 314 3.90 -15.75 10.65
CA LEU A 314 3.86 -16.75 9.61
C LEU A 314 5.14 -16.65 8.78
N HIS A 315 5.89 -17.73 8.76
CA HIS A 315 7.11 -17.85 7.98
C HIS A 315 7.09 -19.09 7.09
N SER A 316 7.64 -18.98 5.89
CA SER A 316 7.83 -20.11 4.98
C SER A 316 9.16 -19.97 4.24
N ARG A 317 9.79 -21.10 3.92
CA ARG A 317 11.02 -21.15 3.10
C ARG A 317 10.81 -20.58 1.70
N SER A 318 9.59 -20.65 1.18
CA SER A 318 9.20 -20.08 -0.12
C SER A 318 9.09 -18.55 -0.11
N GLY A 319 9.28 -17.92 1.06
CA GLY A 319 9.39 -16.47 1.20
C GLY A 319 8.18 -15.78 1.85
N LEU A 320 7.28 -16.52 2.49
CA LEU A 320 6.27 -15.93 3.37
C LEU A 320 6.97 -15.37 4.61
N ASN A 321 6.74 -14.11 4.91
CA ASN A 321 7.18 -13.43 6.11
C ASN A 321 6.12 -12.38 6.48
N THR A 322 5.13 -12.79 7.27
CA THR A 322 4.02 -11.91 7.65
C THR A 322 3.75 -12.01 9.13
N VAL A 323 3.58 -10.84 9.77
CA VAL A 323 3.16 -10.72 11.16
C VAL A 323 1.83 -9.99 11.23
N ILE A 324 0.80 -10.69 11.69
CA ILE A 324 -0.53 -10.15 11.94
C ILE A 324 -0.65 -9.88 13.44
N MET A 325 -1.11 -8.68 13.79
CA MET A 325 -1.40 -8.27 15.16
C MET A 325 -2.88 -7.95 15.29
N TYR A 326 -3.53 -8.37 16.37
CA TYR A 326 -4.97 -8.18 16.54
C TYR A 326 -5.31 -7.79 17.99
N SER A 327 -6.41 -7.06 18.15
CA SER A 327 -6.75 -6.39 19.40
C SER A 327 -7.16 -7.32 20.53
N ASN A 328 -7.91 -8.39 20.24
CA ASN A 328 -8.36 -9.33 21.26
C ASN A 328 -7.32 -10.45 21.53
N ALA A 329 -6.51 -10.29 22.58
CA ALA A 329 -5.47 -11.25 22.96
C ALA A 329 -6.01 -12.60 23.48
N LYS A 330 -7.28 -12.69 23.90
CA LYS A 330 -7.86 -13.92 24.48
C LYS A 330 -7.99 -15.06 23.47
N ILE A 331 -7.83 -14.78 22.18
CA ILE A 331 -7.88 -15.80 21.10
C ILE A 331 -6.68 -16.78 21.18
N ASN A 332 -5.60 -16.38 21.85
CA ASN A 332 -4.41 -17.21 22.03
C ASN A 332 -4.48 -18.19 23.21
N ASN A 333 -5.45 -18.03 24.10
CA ASN A 333 -5.70 -18.89 25.25
C ASN A 333 -6.83 -19.88 24.93
#